data_AF-A0A2V8TW06-F1
#
_entry.id   AF-A0A2V8TW06-F1
#
_cell.length_a   1.000
_cell.length_b   1.000
_cell.length_c   1.000
_cell.angle_alpha   90.00
_cell.angle_beta   90.00
_cell.angle_gamma   90.00
#
_symmetry.space_group_name_H-M   'P 1'
#
loop_
_entity.id
_entity.type
_entity.pdbx_description
1 polymer ?
#
loop_
_entity_poly.entity_id
_entity_poly.type
_entity_poly.pdbx_seq_one_letter_code
_entity_poly.pdbx_strand_id
1 'polypeptide(L)'
;MADATEARWLVLIHQIPPKPDYFRVKVGRRLQRLGAVAIKNSVYVLPRSDASHEDFQWLLREIAQEGGEASLCEARFIDGLSDEQIQALFHEARNADYSQIAEDARRISKALPAVRDADETLRGQLEVDLGRLRRRFAEVCAIDFFDAQGREAAAGLIAGIEARLRPAPATVPSAQPSPGIDSCRGRTWVTRKGIHVDRMASGWLIRRFIDTDARFKFVVGKDYRPGPGELRFDMFDAEFTHEGDCCTFEVLLTRFSLSDPGLHAIAEIVHDIDLKDAKFGRQDALGFERLVAGIALAHKEDEIRLERACAVLNDLYQYFRRKPEKRREP
;
A
#
# COMPACT_ATOMS: atom_id res chain seq x y z
N MET A 1 29.25 -10.91 -15.70
CA MET A 1 30.41 -10.41 -14.93
C MET A 1 30.19 -8.92 -14.72
N ALA A 2 29.36 -8.58 -13.73
CA ALA A 2 29.04 -7.21 -13.39
C ALA A 2 30.15 -6.64 -12.50
N ASP A 3 30.42 -5.37 -12.69
CA ASP A 3 31.55 -4.56 -12.22
C ASP A 3 31.91 -4.79 -10.73
N ALA A 4 33.11 -5.31 -10.47
CA ALA A 4 33.64 -5.52 -9.12
C ALA A 4 34.38 -4.29 -8.57
N THR A 5 34.17 -3.12 -9.20
CA THR A 5 35.02 -1.94 -9.04
C THR A 5 34.32 -0.73 -8.41
N GLU A 6 33.00 -0.78 -8.17
CA GLU A 6 32.28 0.33 -7.53
C GLU A 6 32.29 0.22 -6.00
N ALA A 7 32.51 1.35 -5.33
CA ALA A 7 32.47 1.43 -3.86
C ALA A 7 31.08 1.07 -3.33
N ARG A 8 30.98 0.08 -2.43
CA ARG A 8 29.69 -0.41 -1.92
C ARG A 8 29.07 0.49 -0.85
N TRP A 9 29.89 1.31 -0.19
CA TRP A 9 29.49 2.03 1.02
C TRP A 9 29.78 3.53 0.93
N LEU A 10 28.90 4.32 1.54
CA LEU A 10 29.14 5.71 1.89
C LEU A 10 29.44 5.79 3.38
N VAL A 11 30.58 6.39 3.73
CA VAL A 11 31.04 6.52 5.10
C VAL A 11 31.07 8.00 5.48
N LEU A 12 30.29 8.34 6.49
CA LEU A 12 30.30 9.64 7.14
C LEU A 12 31.20 9.58 8.38
N ILE A 13 32.21 10.44 8.41
CA ILE A 13 33.06 10.65 9.58
C ILE A 13 32.78 12.07 10.08
N HIS A 14 32.44 12.22 11.34
CA HIS A 14 32.16 13.54 11.90
C HIS A 14 32.88 13.80 13.22
N GLN A 15 33.09 15.08 13.53
CA GLN A 15 33.59 15.56 14.80
C GLN A 15 32.66 16.70 15.24
N ILE A 16 31.80 16.38 16.20
CA ILE A 16 30.84 17.34 16.73
C ILE A 16 31.34 17.80 18.11
N PRO A 17 31.32 19.12 18.40
CA PRO A 17 31.68 19.64 19.71
C PRO A 17 30.92 18.93 20.84
N PRO A 18 31.56 18.67 22.00
CA PRO A 18 30.92 17.96 23.10
C PRO A 18 29.77 18.76 23.72
N LYS A 19 29.79 20.09 23.58
CA LYS A 19 28.70 20.99 23.97
C LYS A 19 28.36 21.91 22.80
N PRO A 20 27.08 22.26 22.64
CA PRO A 20 25.94 21.83 23.45
C PRO A 20 25.41 20.42 23.11
N ASP A 21 24.95 19.67 24.11
CA ASP A 21 24.53 18.26 23.96
C ASP A 21 23.42 18.06 22.92
N TYR A 22 22.55 19.08 22.74
CA TYR A 22 21.43 19.00 21.80
C TYR A 22 21.90 18.77 20.35
N PHE A 23 23.06 19.31 19.98
CA PHE A 23 23.56 19.23 18.60
C PHE A 23 23.93 17.77 18.25
N ARG A 24 24.63 17.08 19.16
CA ARG A 24 24.95 15.65 19.01
C ARG A 24 23.68 14.80 18.95
N VAL A 25 22.70 15.08 19.79
CA VAL A 25 21.41 14.37 19.79
C VAL A 25 20.65 14.61 18.48
N LYS A 26 20.65 15.85 17.97
CA LYS A 26 20.02 16.22 16.70
C LYS A 26 20.62 15.44 15.53
N VAL A 27 21.95 15.43 15.42
CA VAL A 27 22.67 14.69 14.36
C VAL A 27 22.45 13.18 14.51
N GLY A 28 22.52 12.63 15.73
CA GLY A 28 22.24 11.22 15.97
C GLY A 28 20.82 10.81 15.54
N ARG A 29 19.81 11.62 15.85
CA ARG A 29 18.42 11.39 15.40
C ARG A 29 18.30 11.47 13.88
N ARG A 30 19.02 12.39 13.23
CA ARG A 30 19.03 12.50 11.76
C ARG A 30 19.65 11.25 11.14
N LEU A 31 20.78 10.79 11.64
CA LEU A 31 21.44 9.57 11.17
C LEU A 31 20.55 8.33 11.32
N GLN A 32 19.86 8.20 12.46
CA GLN A 32 18.90 7.11 12.66
C GLN A 32 17.76 7.16 11.64
N ARG A 33 17.21 8.34 11.34
CA ARG A 33 16.15 8.54 10.33
C ARG A 33 16.60 8.25 8.90
N LEU A 34 17.89 8.44 8.61
CA LEU A 34 18.48 8.07 7.32
C LEU A 34 18.78 6.56 7.23
N GLY A 35 18.65 5.84 8.34
CA GLY A 35 18.99 4.42 8.42
C GLY A 35 20.47 4.12 8.58
N ALA A 36 21.31 5.12 8.85
CA ALA A 36 22.74 4.95 8.97
C ALA A 36 23.10 4.15 10.24
N VAL A 37 24.05 3.23 10.11
CA VAL A 37 24.57 2.43 11.25
C VAL A 37 25.96 2.92 11.65
N ALA A 38 26.23 2.91 12.95
CA ALA A 38 27.54 3.28 13.47
C ALA A 38 28.48 2.06 13.42
N ILE A 39 29.62 2.19 12.73
CA ILE A 39 30.68 1.18 12.77
C ILE A 39 31.70 1.45 13.89
N LYS A 40 31.88 2.72 14.24
CA LYS A 40 32.70 3.22 15.35
C LYS A 40 32.11 4.53 15.86
N ASN A 41 32.65 5.04 16.96
CA ASN A 41 32.30 6.37 17.47
C ASN A 41 32.48 7.41 16.35
N SER A 42 31.39 8.09 16.02
CA SER A 42 31.33 9.15 14.99
C SER A 42 31.62 8.72 13.55
N VAL A 43 31.59 7.41 13.27
CA VAL A 43 31.71 6.86 11.92
C VAL A 43 30.46 6.08 11.58
N TYR A 44 29.72 6.57 10.60
CA TYR A 44 28.43 6.05 10.18
C TYR A 44 28.48 5.59 8.73
N VAL A 45 27.71 4.55 8.42
CA VAL A 45 27.71 3.91 7.10
C VAL A 45 26.29 3.83 6.54
N LEU A 46 26.19 4.06 5.23
CA LEU A 46 25.02 3.77 4.40
C LEU A 46 25.46 2.98 3.15
N PRO A 47 24.58 2.15 2.56
CA PRO A 47 24.81 1.61 1.22
C PRO A 47 24.97 2.76 0.20
N ARG A 48 25.85 2.60 -0.78
CA ARG A 48 26.00 3.59 -1.85
C ARG A 48 24.72 3.70 -2.67
N SER A 49 24.14 4.89 -2.71
CA SER A 49 23.10 5.30 -3.66
C SER A 49 23.12 6.82 -3.82
N ASP A 50 22.55 7.34 -4.91
CA ASP A 50 22.43 8.79 -5.14
C ASP A 50 21.63 9.47 -4.01
N ALA A 51 20.56 8.82 -3.53
CA ALA A 51 19.75 9.30 -2.43
C ALA A 51 20.55 9.39 -1.12
N SER A 52 21.28 8.32 -0.76
CA SER A 52 22.11 8.29 0.45
C SER A 52 23.26 9.31 0.38
N HIS A 53 23.81 9.55 -0.81
CA HIS A 53 24.82 10.57 -1.03
C HIS A 53 24.26 11.98 -0.82
N GLU A 54 23.09 12.30 -1.40
CA GLU A 54 22.42 13.58 -1.18
C GLU A 54 22.07 13.80 0.30
N ASP A 55 21.50 12.79 0.95
CA ASP A 55 21.14 12.84 2.37
C ASP A 55 22.34 13.14 3.27
N PHE A 56 23.48 12.49 3.03
CA PHE A 56 24.71 12.78 3.75
C PHE A 56 25.27 14.16 3.38
N GLN A 57 25.22 14.61 2.13
CA GLN A 57 25.65 15.97 1.78
C GLN A 57 24.85 17.05 2.54
N TRP A 58 23.54 16.87 2.68
CA TRP A 58 22.71 17.77 3.49
C TRP A 58 23.14 17.75 4.96
N LEU A 59 23.39 16.58 5.52
CA LEU A 59 23.85 16.43 6.90
C LEU A 59 25.24 17.05 7.12
N LEU A 60 26.17 16.92 6.17
CA LEU A 60 27.49 17.58 6.26
C LEU A 60 27.35 19.10 6.37
N ARG A 61 26.49 19.71 5.54
CA ARG A 61 26.26 21.16 5.58
C ARG A 61 25.67 21.59 6.92
N GLU A 62 24.72 20.82 7.45
CA GLU A 62 24.12 21.08 8.76
C GLU A 62 25.16 20.97 9.88
N ILE A 63 26.02 19.94 9.85
CA ILE A 63 27.09 19.78 10.84
C ILE A 63 28.06 20.97 10.80
N ALA A 64 28.48 21.38 9.60
CA ALA A 64 29.39 22.51 9.42
C ALA A 64 28.81 23.84 9.90
N GLN A 65 27.51 24.09 9.63
CA GLN A 65 26.82 25.31 10.04
C GLN A 65 26.71 25.45 11.57
N GLU A 66 26.59 24.33 12.28
CA GLU A 66 26.52 24.30 13.75
C GLU A 66 27.90 24.15 14.42
N GLY A 67 28.99 24.33 13.65
CA GLY A 67 30.37 24.38 14.17
C GLY A 67 31.03 23.02 14.40
N GLY A 68 30.52 21.96 13.78
CA GLY A 68 31.19 20.66 13.69
C GLY A 68 31.97 20.49 12.38
N GLU A 69 32.76 19.43 12.31
CA GLU A 69 33.46 19.00 11.10
C GLU A 69 32.91 17.66 10.64
N ALA A 70 32.79 17.46 9.33
CA ALA A 70 32.37 16.18 8.77
C ALA A 70 33.00 15.94 7.41
N SER A 71 33.30 14.68 7.11
CA SER A 71 33.84 14.21 5.85
C SER A 71 33.00 13.04 5.34
N LEU A 72 32.73 13.04 4.03
CA LEU A 72 32.04 11.96 3.34
C LEU A 72 33.02 11.29 2.40
N CYS A 73 33.13 9.97 2.47
CA CYS A 73 33.90 9.20 1.51
C CYS A 73 33.14 7.97 1.03
N GLU A 74 33.43 7.60 -0.21
CA GLU A 74 33.07 6.29 -0.75
C GLU A 74 34.13 5.28 -0.31
N ALA A 75 33.70 4.14 0.22
CA ALA A 75 34.62 3.19 0.82
C ALA A 75 34.37 1.76 0.35
N ARG A 76 35.48 1.03 0.24
CA ARG A 76 35.54 -0.43 0.29
C ARG A 76 36.41 -0.81 1.48
N PHE A 77 35.90 -1.68 2.35
CA PHE A 77 36.70 -2.22 3.43
C PHE A 77 37.57 -3.34 2.88
N ILE A 78 38.90 -3.21 3.02
CA ILE A 78 39.88 -4.18 2.52
C ILE A 78 40.24 -5.18 3.62
N ASP A 79 40.48 -4.68 4.83
CA ASP A 79 40.77 -5.44 6.04
C ASP A 79 39.92 -4.93 7.21
N GLY A 80 39.68 -5.78 8.21
CA GLY A 80 38.90 -5.44 9.40
C GLY A 80 37.42 -5.81 9.25
N LEU A 81 36.55 -4.83 9.02
CA LEU A 81 35.11 -5.06 8.87
C LEU A 81 34.80 -5.62 7.47
N SER A 82 34.20 -6.79 7.42
CA SER A 82 33.64 -7.36 6.18
C SER A 82 32.28 -6.71 5.84
N ASP A 83 31.90 -6.80 4.56
CA ASP A 83 30.58 -6.35 4.08
C ASP A 83 29.44 -7.09 4.80
N GLU A 84 29.64 -8.37 5.15
CA GLU A 84 28.67 -9.18 5.88
C GLU A 84 28.51 -8.70 7.33
N GLN A 85 29.61 -8.32 7.99
CA GLN A 85 29.55 -7.74 9.33
C GLN A 85 28.86 -6.38 9.33
N ILE A 86 29.09 -5.55 8.31
CA ILE A 86 28.40 -4.27 8.17
C ILE A 86 26.90 -4.49 7.93
N GLN A 87 26.53 -5.41 7.03
CA GLN A 87 25.13 -5.81 6.81
C GLN A 87 24.47 -6.32 8.09
N ALA A 88 25.19 -7.11 8.91
CA ALA A 88 24.69 -7.59 10.19
C ALA A 88 24.34 -6.44 11.15
N LEU A 89 25.11 -5.33 11.14
CA LEU A 89 24.76 -4.12 11.91
C LEU A 89 23.45 -3.47 11.43
N PHE A 90 23.19 -3.46 10.12
CA PHE A 90 21.90 -2.99 9.58
C PHE A 90 20.76 -3.92 10.01
N HIS A 91 20.95 -5.22 9.91
CA HIS A 91 19.96 -6.20 10.37
C HIS A 91 19.67 -6.05 11.85
N GLU A 92 20.69 -5.91 12.70
CA GLU A 92 20.52 -5.71 14.15
C GLU A 92 19.71 -4.45 14.45
N ALA A 93 20.08 -3.32 13.84
CA ALA A 93 19.37 -2.04 14.02
C ALA A 93 17.89 -2.14 13.57
N ARG A 94 17.63 -2.68 12.38
CA ARG A 94 16.27 -2.82 11.85
C ARG A 94 15.44 -3.86 12.60
N ASN A 95 16.05 -4.96 13.04
CA ASN A 95 15.36 -5.95 13.87
C ASN A 95 14.95 -5.37 15.23
N ALA A 96 15.75 -4.47 15.82
CA ALA A 96 15.36 -3.75 17.03
C ALA A 96 14.16 -2.83 16.78
N ASP A 97 14.17 -2.06 15.68
CA ASP A 97 13.05 -1.20 15.28
C ASP A 97 11.75 -2.01 15.07
N TYR A 98 11.84 -3.12 14.32
CA TYR A 98 10.70 -4.01 14.09
C TYR A 98 10.22 -4.72 15.35
N SER A 99 11.11 -5.06 16.28
CA SER A 99 10.74 -5.66 17.57
C SER A 99 9.89 -4.69 18.38
N GLN A 100 10.25 -3.40 18.40
CA GLN A 100 9.46 -2.39 19.09
C GLN A 100 8.08 -2.19 18.44
N ILE A 101 8.02 -2.18 17.11
CA ILE A 101 6.74 -2.14 16.37
C ILE A 101 5.89 -3.36 16.70
N ALA A 102 6.48 -4.55 16.74
CA ALA A 102 5.79 -5.79 17.07
C ALA A 102 5.24 -5.77 18.52
N GLU A 103 5.97 -5.21 19.47
CA GLU A 103 5.48 -5.01 20.84
C GLU A 103 4.30 -4.05 20.91
N ASP A 104 4.38 -2.92 20.21
CA ASP A 104 3.30 -1.94 20.14
C ASP A 104 2.06 -2.57 19.46
N ALA A 105 2.25 -3.33 18.38
CA ALA A 105 1.19 -4.09 17.73
C ALA A 105 0.53 -5.09 18.69
N ARG A 106 1.32 -5.86 19.45
CA ARG A 106 0.78 -6.79 20.45
C ARG A 106 0.00 -6.06 21.55
N ARG A 107 0.43 -4.86 21.94
CA ARG A 107 -0.29 -4.02 22.91
C ARG A 107 -1.66 -3.61 22.38
N ILE A 108 -1.72 -3.10 21.14
CA ILE A 108 -2.98 -2.75 20.46
C ILE A 108 -3.87 -3.99 20.34
N SER A 109 -3.33 -5.10 19.83
CA SER A 109 -4.08 -6.35 19.64
C SER A 109 -4.67 -6.92 20.94
N LYS A 110 -4.03 -6.69 22.10
CA LYS A 110 -4.56 -7.08 23.41
C LYS A 110 -5.68 -6.15 23.90
N ALA A 111 -5.63 -4.87 23.54
CA ALA A 111 -6.67 -3.89 23.86
C ALA A 111 -7.93 -4.05 23.00
N LEU A 112 -7.83 -4.74 21.85
CA LEU A 112 -8.99 -5.04 21.01
C LEU A 112 -9.98 -5.96 21.73
N PRO A 113 -11.25 -5.53 21.91
CA PRO A 113 -12.28 -6.37 22.51
C PRO A 113 -12.56 -7.62 21.67
N ALA A 114 -13.03 -8.67 22.34
CA ALA A 114 -13.41 -9.93 21.70
C ALA A 114 -14.81 -9.89 21.04
N VAL A 115 -15.64 -8.91 21.41
CA VAL A 115 -17.04 -8.78 21.00
C VAL A 115 -17.22 -7.50 20.17
N ARG A 116 -18.07 -7.56 19.13
CA ARG A 116 -18.32 -6.50 18.14
C ARG A 116 -18.95 -5.22 18.73
N ASP A 117 -19.46 -5.26 19.95
CA ASP A 117 -20.04 -4.11 20.68
C ASP A 117 -18.97 -3.32 21.45
N ALA A 118 -17.90 -2.94 20.75
CA ALA A 118 -16.91 -2.03 21.31
C ALA A 118 -17.48 -0.61 21.36
N ASP A 119 -17.25 0.12 22.46
CA ASP A 119 -17.46 1.56 22.54
C ASP A 119 -16.85 2.24 21.31
N GLU A 120 -17.66 2.98 20.55
CA GLU A 120 -17.27 3.67 19.31
C GLU A 120 -16.07 4.59 19.54
N THR A 121 -15.96 5.16 20.75
CA THR A 121 -14.84 5.99 21.19
C THR A 121 -13.53 5.18 21.27
N LEU A 122 -13.58 3.98 21.87
CA LEU A 122 -12.42 3.10 22.00
C LEU A 122 -11.98 2.59 20.62
N ARG A 123 -12.94 2.29 19.74
CA ARG A 123 -12.66 1.88 18.36
C ARG A 123 -11.91 2.97 17.60
N GLY A 124 -12.41 4.21 17.63
CA GLY A 124 -11.74 5.33 16.98
C GLY A 124 -10.31 5.56 17.51
N GLN A 125 -10.10 5.42 18.83
CA GLN A 125 -8.76 5.53 19.42
C GLN A 125 -7.81 4.43 18.91
N LEU A 126 -8.28 3.17 18.82
CA LEU A 126 -7.50 2.05 18.31
C LEU A 126 -7.17 2.21 16.82
N GLU A 127 -8.07 2.78 16.02
CA GLU A 127 -7.84 3.10 14.61
C GLU A 127 -6.77 4.19 14.45
N VAL A 128 -6.79 5.23 15.29
CA VAL A 128 -5.74 6.26 15.32
C VAL A 128 -4.39 5.65 15.71
N ASP A 129 -4.36 4.79 16.72
CA ASP A 129 -3.12 4.15 17.18
C ASP A 129 -2.57 3.18 16.13
N LEU A 130 -3.45 2.43 15.44
CA LEU A 130 -3.07 1.62 14.29
C LEU A 130 -2.52 2.48 13.15
N GLY A 131 -3.16 3.60 12.82
CA GLY A 131 -2.67 4.52 11.79
C GLY A 131 -1.26 5.07 12.10
N ARG A 132 -0.99 5.40 13.37
CA ARG A 132 0.35 5.79 13.84
C ARG A 132 1.35 4.64 13.71
N LEU A 133 0.96 3.42 14.07
CA LEU A 133 1.79 2.24 13.97
C LEU A 133 2.14 1.91 12.50
N ARG A 134 1.16 2.02 11.59
CA ARG A 134 1.35 1.84 10.13
C ARG A 134 2.38 2.84 9.58
N ARG A 135 2.24 4.12 9.96
CA ARG A 135 3.19 5.16 9.55
C ARG A 135 4.61 4.84 10.01
N ARG A 136 4.78 4.49 11.29
CA ARG A 136 6.09 4.11 11.84
C ARG A 136 6.67 2.87 11.16
N PHE A 137 5.84 1.87 10.87
CA PHE A 137 6.28 0.69 10.12
C PHE A 137 6.76 1.03 8.70
N ALA A 138 6.05 1.92 8.00
CA ALA A 138 6.47 2.40 6.68
C ALA A 138 7.78 3.18 6.74
N GLU A 139 7.97 4.03 7.75
CA GLU A 139 9.24 4.75 7.98
C GLU A 139 10.42 3.79 8.18
N VAL A 140 10.25 2.73 8.98
CA VAL A 140 11.31 1.71 9.17
C VAL A 140 11.57 0.92 7.89
N CYS A 141 10.54 0.56 7.13
CA CYS A 141 10.72 -0.11 5.83
C CYS A 141 11.47 0.74 4.81
N ALA A 142 11.32 2.07 4.84
CA ALA A 142 12.01 2.96 3.92
C ALA A 142 13.54 2.98 4.13
N ILE A 143 14.00 2.59 5.33
CA ILE A 143 15.41 2.55 5.72
C ILE A 143 15.93 1.13 5.99
N ASP A 144 15.16 0.12 5.59
CA ASP A 144 15.55 -1.30 5.65
C ASP A 144 16.17 -1.72 4.31
N PHE A 145 17.47 -1.48 4.17
CA PHE A 145 18.19 -1.71 2.91
C PHE A 145 18.50 -3.18 2.61
N PHE A 146 18.37 -4.07 3.61
CA PHE A 146 18.82 -5.47 3.53
C PHE A 146 17.75 -6.47 4.00
N ASP A 147 16.48 -6.06 4.03
CA ASP A 147 15.32 -6.89 4.37
C ASP A 147 15.47 -7.66 5.69
N ALA A 148 15.49 -6.92 6.80
CA ALA A 148 15.66 -7.51 8.12
C ALA A 148 14.50 -8.48 8.47
N GLN A 149 14.84 -9.62 9.08
CA GLN A 149 13.91 -10.71 9.38
C GLN A 149 12.68 -10.29 10.20
N GLY A 150 12.83 -9.30 11.10
CA GLY A 150 11.74 -8.80 11.93
C GLY A 150 10.56 -8.19 11.16
N ARG A 151 10.77 -7.80 9.89
CA ARG A 151 9.77 -7.14 9.05
C ARG A 151 8.49 -7.95 8.89
N GLU A 152 8.62 -9.24 8.58
CA GLU A 152 7.45 -10.11 8.35
C GLU A 152 6.60 -10.29 9.61
N ALA A 153 7.26 -10.44 10.77
CA ALA A 153 6.57 -10.60 12.04
C ALA A 153 5.79 -9.33 12.41
N ALA A 154 6.40 -8.15 12.23
CA ALA A 154 5.73 -6.87 12.47
C ALA A 154 4.56 -6.66 11.50
N ALA A 155 4.76 -6.91 10.20
CA ALA A 155 3.72 -6.81 9.18
C ALA A 155 2.51 -7.72 9.49
N GLY A 156 2.77 -8.97 9.87
CA GLY A 156 1.72 -9.94 10.20
C GLY A 156 0.89 -9.54 11.42
N LEU A 157 1.50 -8.90 12.42
CA LEU A 157 0.78 -8.39 13.60
C LEU A 157 -0.10 -7.19 13.25
N ILE A 158 0.42 -6.26 12.44
CA ILE A 158 -0.35 -5.10 11.95
C ILE A 158 -1.56 -5.58 11.13
N ALA A 159 -1.34 -6.49 10.18
CA ALA A 159 -2.40 -7.07 9.36
C ALA A 159 -3.47 -7.81 10.20
N GLY A 160 -3.05 -8.50 11.27
CA GLY A 160 -3.98 -9.17 12.19
C GLY A 160 -4.87 -8.20 12.98
N ILE A 161 -4.34 -7.02 13.33
CA ILE A 161 -5.10 -5.94 13.97
C ILE A 161 -6.08 -5.34 12.97
N GLU A 162 -5.60 -5.02 11.76
CA GLU A 162 -6.41 -4.51 10.65
C GLU A 162 -7.60 -5.43 10.36
N ALA A 163 -7.38 -6.74 10.26
CA ALA A 163 -8.43 -7.72 10.00
C ALA A 163 -9.50 -7.77 11.11
N ARG A 164 -9.12 -7.51 12.37
CA ARG A 164 -10.06 -7.49 13.51
C ARG A 164 -10.79 -6.15 13.66
N LEU A 165 -10.14 -5.04 13.31
CA LEU A 165 -10.75 -3.71 13.24
C LEU A 165 -11.59 -3.53 11.97
N ARG A 166 -11.38 -4.37 10.95
CA ARG A 166 -12.22 -4.39 9.76
C ARG A 166 -13.69 -4.55 10.19
N PRO A 167 -14.57 -3.64 9.78
CA PRO A 167 -16.01 -3.89 9.90
C PRO A 167 -16.30 -5.26 9.28
N ALA A 168 -17.34 -5.96 9.77
CA ALA A 168 -17.94 -6.98 8.93
C ALA A 168 -18.18 -6.36 7.54
N PRO A 169 -17.99 -7.07 6.41
CA PRO A 169 -18.45 -6.55 5.13
C PRO A 169 -19.85 -6.03 5.38
N ALA A 170 -20.05 -4.73 5.21
CA ALA A 170 -21.32 -4.14 5.47
C ALA A 170 -22.26 -4.84 4.49
N THR A 171 -23.12 -5.72 5.00
CA THR A 171 -24.41 -5.95 4.36
C THR A 171 -25.13 -4.62 4.50
N VAL A 172 -24.77 -3.67 3.64
CA VAL A 172 -25.57 -2.48 3.43
C VAL A 172 -26.89 -3.04 2.94
N PRO A 173 -28.02 -2.77 3.62
CA PRO A 173 -29.30 -3.00 3.01
C PRO A 173 -29.34 -2.09 1.78
N SER A 174 -29.06 -2.67 0.61
CA SER A 174 -29.30 -2.00 -0.65
C SER A 174 -30.77 -1.57 -0.63
N ALA A 175 -31.03 -0.27 -0.79
CA ALA A 175 -32.39 0.25 -0.86
C ALA A 175 -33.16 -0.32 -2.08
N GLN A 176 -32.45 -0.92 -3.04
CA GLN A 176 -33.03 -1.59 -4.19
C GLN A 176 -32.87 -3.11 -4.12
N PRO A 177 -33.86 -3.87 -4.62
CA PRO A 177 -33.79 -5.33 -4.64
C PRO A 177 -32.58 -5.82 -5.46
N SER A 178 -31.89 -6.84 -4.96
CA SER A 178 -30.85 -7.56 -5.70
C SER A 178 -31.43 -8.12 -7.01
N PRO A 179 -30.96 -7.68 -8.19
CA PRO A 179 -31.34 -8.33 -9.42
C PRO A 179 -30.71 -9.72 -9.48
N GLY A 180 -31.50 -10.73 -9.83
CA GLY A 180 -30.95 -12.06 -10.11
C GLY A 180 -30.01 -12.01 -11.31
N ILE A 181 -28.89 -12.73 -11.26
CA ILE A 181 -27.89 -12.79 -12.35
C ILE A 181 -28.58 -13.06 -13.71
N ASP A 182 -29.57 -13.95 -13.75
CA ASP A 182 -30.30 -14.31 -14.97
C ASP A 182 -31.07 -13.13 -15.59
N SER A 183 -31.51 -12.16 -14.79
CA SER A 183 -32.22 -10.96 -15.28
C SER A 183 -31.31 -9.96 -16.00
N CYS A 184 -30.00 -10.07 -15.75
CA CYS A 184 -28.96 -9.19 -16.26
C CYS A 184 -28.14 -9.80 -17.40
N ARG A 185 -28.39 -11.05 -17.80
CA ARG A 185 -27.66 -11.72 -18.88
C ARG A 185 -27.98 -11.12 -20.26
N GLY A 186 -26.96 -10.98 -21.11
CA GLY A 186 -27.05 -10.51 -22.49
C GLY A 186 -27.36 -9.02 -22.64
N ARG A 187 -27.15 -8.23 -21.59
CA ARG A 187 -27.50 -6.80 -21.55
C ARG A 187 -26.41 -5.95 -22.19
N THR A 188 -26.76 -4.71 -22.47
CA THR A 188 -25.79 -3.68 -22.88
C THR A 188 -25.48 -2.80 -21.67
N TRP A 189 -24.27 -2.90 -21.15
CA TRP A 189 -23.80 -2.17 -19.98
C TRP A 189 -23.20 -0.83 -20.39
N VAL A 190 -23.75 0.26 -19.84
CA VAL A 190 -23.46 1.63 -20.28
C VAL A 190 -22.70 2.38 -19.19
N THR A 191 -21.60 3.03 -19.54
CA THR A 191 -20.92 3.96 -18.63
C THR A 191 -20.37 5.17 -19.40
N ARG A 192 -19.78 6.14 -18.71
CA ARG A 192 -19.20 7.32 -19.34
C ARG A 192 -17.88 7.01 -20.02
N LYS A 193 -17.60 7.73 -21.11
CA LYS A 193 -16.27 7.72 -21.75
C LYS A 193 -15.17 8.16 -20.80
N GLY A 194 -13.93 7.74 -21.09
CA GLY A 194 -12.77 8.03 -20.27
C GLY A 194 -12.75 7.15 -19.02
N ILE A 195 -12.86 5.84 -19.22
CA ILE A 195 -12.90 4.90 -18.10
C ILE A 195 -11.56 4.89 -17.35
N HIS A 196 -11.66 4.74 -16.04
CA HIS A 196 -10.56 4.66 -15.08
C HIS A 196 -10.82 3.48 -14.13
N VAL A 197 -10.21 3.48 -12.95
CA VAL A 197 -10.06 2.32 -12.06
C VAL A 197 -11.38 1.60 -11.78
N ASP A 198 -12.38 2.26 -11.20
CA ASP A 198 -13.66 1.59 -10.87
C ASP A 198 -14.42 1.14 -12.13
N ARG A 199 -14.61 2.00 -13.15
CA ARG A 199 -15.24 1.59 -14.43
C ARG A 199 -14.57 0.39 -15.09
N MET A 200 -13.24 0.35 -15.09
CA MET A 200 -12.48 -0.76 -15.68
C MET A 200 -12.66 -2.05 -14.86
N ALA A 201 -12.57 -1.96 -13.53
CA ALA A 201 -12.73 -3.10 -12.64
C ALA A 201 -14.17 -3.64 -12.64
N SER A 202 -15.16 -2.75 -12.55
CA SER A 202 -16.58 -3.06 -12.62
C SER A 202 -16.94 -3.69 -13.97
N GLY A 203 -16.41 -3.17 -15.08
CA GLY A 203 -16.62 -3.76 -16.40
C GLY A 203 -16.03 -5.17 -16.53
N TRP A 204 -14.87 -5.43 -15.94
CA TRP A 204 -14.29 -6.77 -15.85
C TRP A 204 -15.15 -7.72 -15.01
N LEU A 205 -15.58 -7.28 -13.82
CA LEU A 205 -16.45 -8.05 -12.92
C LEU A 205 -17.75 -8.44 -13.62
N ILE A 206 -18.38 -7.47 -14.29
CA ILE A 206 -19.60 -7.68 -15.07
C ILE A 206 -19.37 -8.77 -16.11
N ARG A 207 -18.38 -8.60 -16.99
CA ARG A 207 -18.14 -9.53 -18.10
C ARG A 207 -17.80 -10.94 -17.65
N ARG A 208 -17.16 -11.09 -16.48
CA ARG A 208 -16.62 -12.37 -16.03
C ARG A 208 -17.56 -13.13 -15.08
N PHE A 209 -18.33 -12.44 -14.24
CA PHE A 209 -19.07 -13.07 -13.15
C PHE A 209 -20.58 -12.79 -13.15
N ILE A 210 -21.03 -11.73 -13.82
CA ILE A 210 -22.43 -11.29 -13.77
C ILE A 210 -23.13 -11.53 -15.11
N ASP A 211 -22.56 -11.01 -16.20
CA ASP A 211 -23.12 -11.12 -17.54
C ASP A 211 -22.01 -11.51 -18.53
N THR A 212 -21.88 -12.82 -18.78
CA THR A 212 -20.86 -13.36 -19.70
C THR A 212 -21.08 -12.94 -21.15
N ASP A 213 -22.29 -12.49 -21.49
CA ASP A 213 -22.68 -12.05 -22.83
C ASP A 213 -22.80 -10.52 -22.91
N ALA A 214 -22.23 -9.81 -21.91
CA ALA A 214 -22.30 -8.36 -21.79
C ALA A 214 -21.68 -7.64 -23.00
N ARG A 215 -22.43 -6.68 -23.54
CA ARG A 215 -21.90 -5.66 -24.46
C ARG A 215 -21.68 -4.36 -23.70
N PHE A 216 -20.65 -3.60 -24.05
CA PHE A 216 -20.34 -2.34 -23.38
C PHE A 216 -20.55 -1.15 -24.30
N LYS A 217 -21.09 -0.06 -23.76
CA LYS A 217 -21.34 1.19 -24.47
C LYS A 217 -20.81 2.36 -23.66
N PHE A 218 -19.99 3.19 -24.30
CA PHE A 218 -19.38 4.37 -23.65
C PHE A 218 -19.99 5.66 -24.17
N VAL A 219 -20.67 6.41 -23.29
CA VAL A 219 -21.46 7.59 -23.64
C VAL A 219 -20.81 8.90 -23.17
N VAL A 220 -21.19 10.01 -23.82
CA VAL A 220 -20.79 11.36 -23.44
C VAL A 220 -21.88 11.99 -22.59
N GLY A 221 -21.49 12.71 -21.53
CA GLY A 221 -22.41 13.48 -20.70
C GLY A 221 -23.06 12.67 -19.57
N LYS A 222 -23.73 13.40 -18.67
CA LYS A 222 -24.36 12.87 -17.44
C LYS A 222 -25.86 12.58 -17.60
N ASP A 223 -26.50 13.14 -18.62
CA ASP A 223 -27.96 13.08 -18.82
C ASP A 223 -28.40 11.97 -19.78
N TYR A 224 -27.59 10.91 -19.90
CA TYR A 224 -27.89 9.80 -20.81
C TYR A 224 -29.10 8.97 -20.31
N ARG A 225 -30.06 8.74 -21.20
CA ARG A 225 -31.23 7.90 -20.93
C ARG A 225 -31.03 6.52 -21.55
N PRO A 226 -31.11 5.43 -20.76
CA PRO A 226 -30.91 4.09 -21.27
C PRO A 226 -32.04 3.66 -22.19
N GLY A 227 -31.69 2.99 -23.28
CA GLY A 227 -32.64 2.30 -24.15
C GLY A 227 -33.11 0.95 -23.56
N PRO A 228 -34.07 0.27 -24.19
CA PRO A 228 -34.49 -1.06 -23.77
C PRO A 228 -33.32 -2.05 -23.71
N GLY A 229 -33.13 -2.69 -22.56
CA GLY A 229 -32.05 -3.66 -22.36
C GLY A 229 -30.67 -3.08 -22.08
N GLU A 230 -30.58 -1.76 -21.88
CA GLU A 230 -29.37 -1.10 -21.38
C GLU A 230 -29.40 -1.00 -19.84
N LEU A 231 -28.26 -1.26 -19.20
CA LEU A 231 -28.04 -1.09 -17.76
C LEU A 231 -26.85 -0.17 -17.56
N ARG A 232 -27.01 0.92 -16.81
CA ARG A 232 -25.92 1.86 -16.56
C ARG A 232 -25.13 1.43 -15.33
N PHE A 233 -23.82 1.71 -15.35
CA PHE A 233 -22.97 1.55 -14.18
C PHE A 233 -21.93 2.67 -14.04
N ASP A 234 -21.51 2.96 -12.82
CA ASP A 234 -20.52 3.99 -12.45
C ASP A 234 -20.74 5.30 -13.22
N MET A 235 -21.97 5.80 -13.12
CA MET A 235 -22.35 7.14 -13.57
C MET A 235 -23.51 7.66 -12.71
N PHE A 236 -23.80 8.94 -12.86
CA PHE A 236 -24.88 9.58 -12.11
C PHE A 236 -26.22 8.92 -12.44
N ASP A 237 -27.02 8.63 -11.40
CA ASP A 237 -28.35 8.01 -11.50
C ASP A 237 -28.36 6.64 -12.23
N ALA A 238 -27.23 5.93 -12.23
CA ALA A 238 -27.11 4.60 -12.80
C ALA A 238 -27.74 3.52 -11.91
N GLU A 239 -28.16 2.41 -12.52
CA GLU A 239 -28.71 1.24 -11.82
C GLU A 239 -27.68 0.62 -10.86
N PHE A 240 -26.39 0.71 -11.20
CA PHE A 240 -25.27 0.30 -10.35
C PHE A 240 -24.25 1.44 -10.23
N THR A 241 -24.23 2.13 -9.10
CA THR A 241 -23.31 3.24 -8.87
C THR A 241 -22.82 3.21 -7.44
N HIS A 242 -22.04 4.19 -7.02
CA HIS A 242 -21.58 4.29 -5.63
C HIS A 242 -22.77 4.36 -4.67
N GLU A 243 -22.69 3.64 -3.56
CA GLU A 243 -23.70 3.66 -2.51
C GLU A 243 -23.02 3.85 -1.15
N GLY A 244 -23.28 5.00 -0.51
CA GLY A 244 -22.59 5.37 0.74
C GLY A 244 -21.08 5.42 0.54
N ASP A 245 -20.36 4.64 1.36
CA ASP A 245 -18.89 4.55 1.31
C ASP A 245 -18.40 3.43 0.36
N CYS A 246 -19.25 2.88 -0.51
CA CYS A 246 -18.87 1.80 -1.43
C CYS A 246 -18.67 2.35 -2.85
N CYS A 247 -17.58 1.96 -3.51
CA CYS A 247 -17.41 2.14 -4.95
C CYS A 247 -18.35 1.21 -5.75
N THR A 248 -18.49 1.43 -7.05
CA THR A 248 -19.41 0.65 -7.91
C THR A 248 -19.04 -0.84 -7.90
N PHE A 249 -17.75 -1.16 -7.87
CA PHE A 249 -17.28 -2.55 -7.78
C PHE A 249 -17.83 -3.26 -6.55
N GLU A 250 -17.77 -2.63 -5.37
CA GLU A 250 -18.28 -3.18 -4.11
C GLU A 250 -19.81 -3.30 -4.12
N VAL A 251 -20.51 -2.33 -4.72
CA VAL A 251 -21.96 -2.38 -4.90
C VAL A 251 -22.36 -3.57 -5.77
N LEU A 252 -21.62 -3.84 -6.86
CA LEU A 252 -21.84 -5.02 -7.70
C LEU A 252 -21.61 -6.32 -6.93
N LEU A 253 -20.54 -6.43 -6.13
CA LEU A 253 -20.30 -7.62 -5.30
C LEU A 253 -21.48 -7.86 -4.34
N THR A 254 -21.96 -6.81 -3.69
CA THR A 254 -23.04 -6.87 -2.71
C THR A 254 -24.37 -7.23 -3.38
N ARG A 255 -24.77 -6.50 -4.43
CA ARG A 255 -26.06 -6.70 -5.11
C ARG A 255 -26.17 -8.08 -5.77
N PHE A 256 -25.06 -8.64 -6.26
CA PHE A 256 -25.03 -9.97 -6.86
C PHE A 256 -24.56 -11.08 -5.91
N SER A 257 -24.38 -10.79 -4.62
CA SER A 257 -23.99 -11.75 -3.58
C SER A 257 -22.71 -12.54 -3.91
N LEU A 258 -21.71 -11.87 -4.49
CA LEU A 258 -20.44 -12.46 -4.88
C LEU A 258 -19.46 -12.46 -3.69
N SER A 259 -19.28 -13.62 -3.06
CA SER A 259 -18.50 -13.79 -1.81
C SER A 259 -17.07 -14.32 -2.00
N ASP A 260 -16.52 -14.26 -3.21
CA ASP A 260 -15.19 -14.81 -3.52
C ASP A 260 -14.05 -13.99 -2.85
N PRO A 261 -13.10 -14.61 -2.14
CA PRO A 261 -12.00 -13.91 -1.46
C PRO A 261 -11.07 -13.13 -2.40
N GLY A 262 -10.82 -13.64 -3.60
CA GLY A 262 -10.03 -12.95 -4.61
C GLY A 262 -10.73 -11.70 -5.15
N LEU A 263 -12.06 -11.75 -5.27
CA LEU A 263 -12.86 -10.57 -5.61
C LEU A 263 -12.82 -9.52 -4.49
N HIS A 264 -12.82 -9.92 -3.23
CA HIS A 264 -12.70 -8.99 -2.10
C HIS A 264 -11.33 -8.29 -2.07
N ALA A 265 -10.24 -9.02 -2.31
CA ALA A 265 -8.91 -8.41 -2.40
C ALA A 265 -8.83 -7.36 -3.52
N ILE A 266 -9.46 -7.61 -4.67
CA ILE A 266 -9.56 -6.63 -5.76
C ILE A 266 -10.46 -5.45 -5.36
N ALA A 267 -11.58 -5.70 -4.67
CA ALA A 267 -12.47 -4.65 -4.19
C ALA A 267 -11.75 -3.65 -3.28
N GLU A 268 -10.94 -4.14 -2.33
CA GLU A 268 -10.12 -3.32 -1.44
C GLU A 268 -9.13 -2.43 -2.22
N ILE A 269 -8.49 -2.97 -3.26
CA ILE A 269 -7.59 -2.21 -4.14
C ILE A 269 -8.36 -1.12 -4.88
N VAL A 270 -9.50 -1.46 -5.49
CA VAL A 270 -10.31 -0.52 -6.28
C VAL A 270 -10.83 0.61 -5.38
N HIS A 271 -11.33 0.27 -4.19
CA HIS A 271 -11.82 1.23 -3.21
C HIS A 271 -10.76 2.25 -2.82
N ASP A 272 -9.58 1.80 -2.39
CA ASP A 272 -8.50 2.68 -1.95
C ASP A 272 -8.12 3.71 -3.03
N ILE A 273 -8.13 3.29 -4.30
CA ILE A 273 -7.74 4.16 -5.42
C ILE A 273 -8.88 5.09 -5.82
N ASP A 274 -10.11 4.58 -5.87
CA ASP A 274 -11.25 5.32 -6.38
C ASP A 274 -11.80 6.33 -5.37
N LEU A 275 -11.90 5.94 -4.10
CA LEU A 275 -12.36 6.80 -3.00
C LEU A 275 -11.22 7.62 -2.36
N LYS A 276 -9.96 7.23 -2.60
CA LYS A 276 -8.75 7.96 -2.14
C LYS A 276 -8.68 8.18 -0.62
N ASP A 277 -9.29 7.29 0.15
CA ASP A 277 -9.32 7.35 1.61
C ASP A 277 -8.28 6.44 2.28
N ALA A 278 -7.61 5.59 1.48
CA ALA A 278 -6.63 4.60 1.93
C ALA A 278 -7.15 3.69 3.06
N LYS A 279 -8.46 3.43 3.07
CA LYS A 279 -9.17 2.66 4.10
C LYS A 279 -8.56 1.27 4.32
N PHE A 280 -8.17 0.59 3.24
CA PHE A 280 -7.59 -0.75 3.29
C PHE A 280 -6.06 -0.71 3.29
N GLY A 281 -5.46 0.23 2.57
CA GLY A 281 -4.01 0.48 2.53
C GLY A 281 -3.21 -0.70 1.98
N ARG A 282 -3.74 -1.38 0.95
CA ARG A 282 -3.05 -2.52 0.35
C ARG A 282 -1.80 -2.07 -0.41
N GLN A 283 -0.67 -2.75 -0.20
CA GLN A 283 0.57 -2.46 -0.95
C GLN A 283 0.39 -2.59 -2.47
N ASP A 284 -0.50 -3.50 -2.89
CA ASP A 284 -0.82 -3.75 -4.29
C ASP A 284 -1.50 -2.53 -4.98
N ALA A 285 -2.15 -1.65 -4.21
CA ALA A 285 -3.01 -0.59 -4.75
C ALA A 285 -2.22 0.44 -5.56
N LEU A 286 -1.07 0.90 -5.06
CA LEU A 286 -0.25 1.90 -5.77
C LEU A 286 0.28 1.36 -7.10
N GLY A 287 0.68 0.09 -7.12
CA GLY A 287 1.13 -0.57 -8.35
C GLY A 287 0.01 -0.70 -9.37
N PHE A 288 -1.19 -1.10 -8.92
CA PHE A 288 -2.36 -1.23 -9.77
C PHE A 288 -2.84 0.13 -10.32
N GLU A 289 -2.85 1.17 -9.48
CA GLU A 289 -3.19 2.55 -9.90
C GLU A 289 -2.30 3.02 -11.05
N ARG A 290 -0.98 2.88 -10.91
CA ARG A 290 -0.01 3.29 -11.94
C ARG A 290 -0.20 2.53 -13.24
N LEU A 291 -0.52 1.24 -13.15
CA LEU A 291 -0.79 0.41 -14.32
C LEU A 291 -2.09 0.84 -15.02
N VAL A 292 -3.17 1.11 -14.28
CA VAL A 292 -4.43 1.61 -14.87
C VAL A 292 -4.21 2.99 -15.50
N ALA A 293 -3.46 3.87 -14.85
CA ALA A 293 -3.07 5.16 -15.43
C ALA A 293 -2.28 4.97 -16.73
N GLY A 294 -1.35 4.02 -16.77
CA GLY A 294 -0.61 3.64 -17.98
C GLY A 294 -1.51 3.17 -19.12
N ILE A 295 -2.51 2.32 -18.83
CA ILE A 295 -3.52 1.87 -19.82
C ILE A 295 -4.28 3.08 -20.38
N ALA A 296 -4.73 3.99 -19.50
CA ALA A 296 -5.48 5.18 -19.91
C ALA A 296 -4.62 6.15 -20.75
N LEU A 297 -3.33 6.26 -20.47
CA LEU A 297 -2.39 7.09 -21.25
C LEU A 297 -2.07 6.46 -22.62
N ALA A 298 -1.92 5.14 -22.68
CA ALA A 298 -1.51 4.43 -23.89
C ALA A 298 -2.63 4.29 -24.93
N HIS A 299 -3.91 4.32 -24.51
CA HIS A 299 -5.05 4.04 -25.38
C HIS A 299 -6.13 5.11 -25.23
N LYS A 300 -6.71 5.56 -26.35
CA LYS A 300 -7.78 6.58 -26.34
C LYS A 300 -9.17 5.96 -26.32
N GLU A 301 -9.32 4.78 -26.90
CA GLU A 301 -10.56 4.02 -27.05
C GLU A 301 -10.87 3.24 -25.76
N ASP A 302 -12.05 3.46 -25.19
CA ASP A 302 -12.45 2.84 -23.91
C ASP A 302 -12.63 1.32 -24.04
N GLU A 303 -13.00 0.82 -25.21
CA GLU A 303 -13.07 -0.60 -25.52
C GLU A 303 -11.71 -1.29 -25.31
N ILE A 304 -10.64 -0.68 -25.83
CA ILE A 304 -9.27 -1.19 -25.71
C ILE A 304 -8.81 -1.09 -24.26
N ARG A 305 -9.08 0.04 -23.59
CA ARG A 305 -8.75 0.20 -22.16
C ARG A 305 -9.39 -0.90 -21.32
N LEU A 306 -10.66 -1.21 -21.56
CA LEU A 306 -11.39 -2.24 -20.84
C LEU A 306 -10.82 -3.64 -21.13
N GLU A 307 -10.47 -3.94 -22.38
CA GLU A 307 -9.83 -5.21 -22.75
C GLU A 307 -8.49 -5.40 -22.03
N ARG A 308 -7.63 -4.36 -22.03
CA ARG A 308 -6.33 -4.39 -21.34
C ARG A 308 -6.50 -4.54 -19.82
N ALA A 309 -7.43 -3.82 -19.22
CA ALA A 309 -7.73 -3.94 -17.81
C ALA A 309 -8.26 -5.34 -17.46
N CYS A 310 -9.13 -5.91 -18.29
CA CYS A 310 -9.63 -7.27 -18.09
C CYS A 310 -8.51 -8.31 -18.05
N ALA A 311 -7.51 -8.19 -18.94
CA ALA A 311 -6.37 -9.10 -18.95
C ALA A 311 -5.58 -9.03 -17.63
N VAL A 312 -5.27 -7.83 -17.16
CA VAL A 312 -4.52 -7.64 -15.90
C VAL A 312 -5.33 -8.10 -14.70
N LEU A 313 -6.62 -7.75 -14.63
CA LEU A 313 -7.50 -8.16 -13.54
C LEU A 313 -7.72 -9.68 -13.52
N ASN A 314 -7.71 -10.35 -14.66
CA ASN A 314 -7.71 -11.82 -14.71
C ASN A 314 -6.48 -12.40 -14.00
N ASP A 315 -5.28 -11.88 -14.29
CA ASP A 315 -4.03 -12.36 -13.70
C ASP A 315 -3.95 -12.04 -12.21
N LEU A 316 -4.34 -10.82 -11.84
CA LEU A 316 -4.41 -10.38 -10.44
C LEU A 316 -5.41 -11.22 -9.63
N TYR A 317 -6.57 -11.53 -10.23
CA TYR A 317 -7.55 -12.43 -9.63
C TYR A 317 -6.98 -13.84 -9.45
N GLN A 318 -6.24 -14.39 -10.42
CA GLN A 318 -5.58 -15.69 -10.24
C GLN A 318 -4.56 -15.68 -9.10
N TYR A 319 -3.81 -14.59 -8.93
CA TYR A 319 -2.88 -14.42 -7.82
C TYR A 319 -3.60 -14.46 -6.48
N PHE A 320 -4.64 -13.64 -6.28
CA PHE A 320 -5.39 -13.62 -5.01
C PHE A 320 -6.19 -14.90 -4.75
N ARG A 321 -6.68 -15.56 -5.79
CA ARG A 321 -7.38 -16.84 -5.63
C ARG A 321 -6.44 -17.98 -5.21
N ARG A 322 -5.21 -18.00 -5.72
CA ARG A 322 -4.20 -19.06 -5.43
C ARG A 322 -3.43 -18.83 -4.15
N LYS A 323 -3.36 -17.59 -3.69
CA LYS A 323 -2.78 -17.21 -2.41
C LYS A 323 -3.94 -17.05 -1.43
N PRO A 324 -4.48 -18.12 -0.81
CA PRO A 324 -5.36 -17.91 0.31
C PRO A 324 -4.57 -17.06 1.31
N GLU A 325 -5.14 -15.94 1.75
CA GLU A 325 -4.71 -15.37 3.02
C GLU A 325 -4.64 -16.54 3.98
N LYS A 326 -3.45 -16.86 4.49
CA LYS A 326 -3.29 -17.94 5.46
C LYS A 326 -4.17 -17.58 6.64
N ARG A 327 -5.41 -18.10 6.66
CA ARG A 327 -6.22 -18.23 7.86
C ARG A 327 -5.35 -19.03 8.81
N ARG A 328 -4.75 -18.35 9.78
CA ARG A 328 -4.17 -19.03 10.93
C ARG A 328 -5.36 -19.64 11.66
N GLU A 329 -5.53 -20.94 11.52
CA GLU A 329 -6.41 -21.75 12.36
C GLU A 329 -6.02 -21.58 13.84
N PRO A 330 -6.99 -21.75 14.76
CA PRO A 330 -7.09 -21.00 16.02
C PRO A 330 -5.99 -21.23 17.05
#